data_AF-A0A1J3IRU2-F1
#
_entry.id   AF-A0A1J3IRU2-F1
#
_cell.length_a   1.000
_cell.length_b   1.000
_cell.length_c   1.000
_cell.angle_alpha   90.00
_cell.angle_beta   90.00
_cell.angle_gamma   90.00
#
_symmetry.space_group_name_H-M   'P 1'
#
loop_
_entity.id
_entity.type
_entity.pdbx_description
1 polymer ?
#
loop_
_entity_poly.entity_id
_entity_poly.type
_entity_poly.pdbx_seq_one_letter_code
_entity_poly.pdbx_strand_id
1 'polypeptide(L)'
;RFKDSTNGNVSSFSTTFVFAIHSQIPILSGHGMAFLVAPNASLPNAIASQYMGLFNIINNGNATNHVFAVELDTIRSTEFNDMDDNHVGIDINSLASIDSSRAGYWDEKYHFKNLTLISRRRMQVWVDYDGRTHQIDVTMAPFRKDKPRKPLVSAVRDLSPILFQDMFVGFSSSTGSALSEHYVLGWSFQVKG
;
A
#
# COMPACT_ATOMS: atom_id res chain seq x y z
N ARG A 1 -10.14 -13.79 -8.27
CA ARG A 1 -9.73 -13.95 -9.68
C ARG A 1 -9.57 -12.57 -10.33
N PHE A 2 -8.36 -12.20 -10.73
CA PHE A 2 -8.00 -10.91 -11.32
C PHE A 2 -8.02 -10.90 -12.85
N LYS A 3 -7.96 -12.07 -13.52
CA LYS A 3 -7.99 -12.17 -14.99
C LYS A 3 -8.91 -13.30 -15.44
N ASP A 4 -9.51 -13.12 -16.63
CA ASP A 4 -10.36 -14.15 -17.25
C ASP A 4 -9.58 -15.24 -17.98
N SER A 5 -8.37 -14.92 -18.45
CA SER A 5 -7.45 -15.86 -19.08
C SER A 5 -6.02 -15.58 -18.64
N THR A 6 -5.11 -16.55 -18.80
CA THR A 6 -3.71 -16.43 -18.35
C THR A 6 -3.00 -15.23 -18.97
N ASN A 7 -3.27 -14.98 -20.26
CA ASN A 7 -2.73 -13.87 -21.03
C ASN A 7 -3.69 -12.67 -21.13
N GLY A 8 -4.76 -12.66 -20.33
CA GLY A 8 -5.75 -11.59 -20.32
C GLY A 8 -5.29 -10.40 -19.48
N ASN A 9 -5.94 -9.26 -19.70
CA ASN A 9 -5.72 -8.06 -18.89
C ASN A 9 -6.26 -8.26 -17.48
N VAL A 10 -5.61 -7.59 -16.52
CA VAL A 10 -6.14 -7.50 -15.15
C VAL A 10 -7.45 -6.72 -15.17
N SER A 11 -8.47 -7.30 -14.55
CA SER A 11 -9.77 -6.67 -14.32
C SER A 11 -9.63 -5.54 -13.31
N SER A 12 -10.46 -4.51 -13.45
CA SER A 12 -10.54 -3.45 -12.44
C SER A 12 -10.81 -4.03 -11.06
N PHE A 13 -10.19 -3.46 -10.04
CA PHE A 13 -10.43 -3.83 -8.65
C PHE A 13 -10.39 -2.59 -7.77
N SER A 14 -11.06 -2.68 -6.64
CA SER A 14 -11.03 -1.66 -5.62
C SER A 14 -10.89 -2.30 -4.24
N THR A 15 -10.17 -1.62 -3.36
CA THR A 15 -10.11 -1.96 -1.95
C THR A 15 -10.28 -0.70 -1.12
N THR A 16 -10.95 -0.83 0.01
CA THR A 16 -10.93 0.22 1.04
C THR A 16 -10.75 -0.40 2.39
N PHE A 17 -9.92 0.23 3.21
CA PHE A 17 -9.65 -0.24 4.55
C PHE A 17 -9.47 0.93 5.52
N VAL A 18 -9.86 0.69 6.76
CA VAL A 18 -9.65 1.59 7.88
C VAL A 18 -8.52 1.04 8.71
N PHE A 19 -7.52 1.86 9.01
CA PHE A 19 -6.37 1.47 9.79
C PHE A 19 -6.08 2.46 10.92
N ALA A 20 -5.26 2.03 11.87
CA ALA A 20 -4.59 2.90 12.83
C ALA A 20 -3.21 2.32 13.15
N ILE A 21 -2.19 3.17 13.23
CA ILE A 21 -0.85 2.79 13.68
C ILE A 21 -0.64 3.36 15.07
N HIS A 22 -0.38 2.48 16.02
CA HIS A 22 -0.14 2.82 17.40
C HIS A 22 1.31 2.52 17.77
N SER A 23 2.16 3.54 17.73
CA SER A 23 3.49 3.43 18.30
C SER A 23 3.49 3.70 19.80
N GLN A 24 4.23 2.89 20.55
CA GLN A 24 4.46 3.09 21.98
C GLN A 24 5.12 4.44 22.28
N ILE A 25 6.07 4.87 21.44
CA ILE A 25 6.77 6.16 21.56
C ILE A 25 6.18 7.12 20.51
N PRO A 26 5.54 8.24 20.89
CA PRO A 26 4.80 9.08 19.94
C PRO A 26 5.56 9.64 18.73
N ILE A 27 6.90 9.66 18.80
CA ILE A 27 7.78 10.26 17.79
C ILE A 27 8.67 9.24 17.07
N LEU A 28 8.56 7.95 17.42
CA LEU A 28 9.34 6.88 16.81
C LEU A 28 8.38 5.78 16.39
N SER A 29 8.56 5.21 15.22
CA SER A 29 7.80 4.05 14.76
C SER A 29 8.77 3.03 14.18
N GLY A 30 8.23 1.93 13.69
CA GLY A 30 8.96 0.92 12.97
C GLY A 30 7.98 -0.15 12.55
N HIS A 31 7.86 -0.55 11.29
CA HIS A 31 8.27 0.18 10.07
C HIS A 31 7.05 0.65 9.29
N GLY A 32 6.03 -0.20 9.18
CA GLY A 32 4.81 0.16 8.51
C GLY A 32 3.93 -1.04 8.24
N MET A 33 2.94 -0.82 7.39
CA MET A 33 2.04 -1.85 6.91
C MET A 33 1.73 -1.65 5.43
N ALA A 34 1.36 -2.73 4.74
CA ALA A 34 0.99 -2.68 3.33
C ALA A 34 -0.27 -3.50 3.07
N PHE A 35 -1.17 -2.97 2.24
CA PHE A 35 -2.11 -3.81 1.51
C PHE A 35 -1.37 -4.47 0.35
N LEU A 36 -1.57 -5.77 0.12
CA LEU A 36 -0.87 -6.49 -0.94
C LEU A 36 -1.77 -7.43 -1.73
N VAL A 37 -1.37 -7.64 -2.99
CA VAL A 37 -1.85 -8.69 -3.89
C VAL A 37 -0.64 -9.58 -4.25
N ALA A 38 -0.72 -10.87 -3.95
CA ALA A 38 0.42 -11.80 -4.04
C ALA A 38 0.00 -13.18 -4.58
N PRO A 39 0.92 -13.97 -5.16
CA PRO A 39 0.61 -15.27 -5.73
C PRO A 39 0.31 -16.34 -4.68
N ASN A 40 0.78 -16.15 -3.44
CA ASN A 40 0.66 -17.10 -2.34
C ASN A 40 0.19 -16.38 -1.07
N ALA A 41 -0.53 -17.10 -0.20
CA ALA A 41 -0.95 -16.59 1.10
C ALA A 41 0.22 -16.32 2.06
N SER A 42 1.36 -16.99 1.85
CA SER A 42 2.60 -16.77 2.57
C SER A 42 3.70 -16.30 1.63
N LEU A 43 4.55 -15.39 2.10
CA LEU A 43 5.74 -14.92 1.40
C LEU A 43 6.98 -15.51 2.10
N PRO A 44 7.45 -16.72 1.71
CA PRO A 44 8.39 -17.51 2.51
C PRO A 44 9.78 -16.87 2.68
N ASN A 45 10.14 -15.95 1.78
CA ASN A 45 11.42 -15.27 1.79
C ASN A 45 11.32 -13.85 2.35
N ALA A 46 10.13 -13.40 2.75
CA ALA A 46 9.95 -12.06 3.25
C ALA A 46 10.54 -11.91 4.67
N ILE A 47 11.19 -10.78 4.92
CA ILE A 47 11.75 -10.46 6.23
C ILE A 47 11.04 -9.25 6.87
N ALA A 48 11.15 -9.16 8.19
CA ALA A 48 10.59 -8.06 8.97
C ALA A 48 11.39 -6.76 8.78
N SER A 49 11.19 -5.78 9.68
CA SER A 49 11.84 -4.46 9.62
C SER A 49 11.45 -3.71 8.34
N GLN A 50 12.37 -2.99 7.70
CA GLN A 50 12.09 -2.16 6.53
C GLN A 50 11.48 -2.91 5.35
N TYR A 51 11.56 -4.25 5.32
CA TYR A 51 10.98 -5.03 4.24
C TYR A 51 9.48 -5.31 4.38
N MET A 52 8.86 -4.86 5.48
CA MET A 52 7.42 -4.98 5.77
C MET A 52 6.82 -6.38 5.61
N GLY A 53 7.62 -7.45 5.65
CA GLY A 53 7.13 -8.79 5.37
C GLY A 53 6.71 -9.00 3.90
N LEU A 54 7.26 -8.21 2.96
CA LEU A 54 7.03 -8.33 1.52
C LEU A 54 8.21 -9.00 0.79
N PHE A 55 9.43 -8.53 1.05
CA PHE A 55 10.65 -8.93 0.32
C PHE A 55 11.82 -9.19 1.28
N ASN A 56 13.01 -9.36 0.71
CA ASN A 56 14.29 -9.37 1.39
C ASN A 56 15.36 -8.71 0.52
N ILE A 57 16.58 -8.65 1.05
CA ILE A 57 17.74 -8.03 0.39
C ILE A 57 18.07 -8.61 -0.99
N ILE A 58 17.74 -9.88 -1.24
CA ILE A 58 18.06 -10.59 -2.48
C ILE A 58 16.95 -10.40 -3.54
N ASN A 59 15.68 -10.43 -3.12
CA ASN A 59 14.55 -10.41 -4.06
C ASN A 59 13.85 -9.06 -4.17
N ASN A 60 14.19 -8.04 -3.39
CA ASN A 60 13.66 -6.69 -3.59
C ASN A 60 13.98 -6.18 -5.00
N GLY A 61 12.95 -5.90 -5.81
CA GLY A 61 13.10 -5.53 -7.23
C GLY A 61 13.06 -6.71 -8.20
N ASN A 62 12.91 -7.95 -7.73
CA ASN A 62 12.85 -9.11 -8.61
C ASN A 62 11.46 -9.24 -9.26
N ALA A 63 11.41 -9.16 -10.60
CA ALA A 63 10.19 -9.27 -11.38
C ALA A 63 9.40 -10.57 -11.13
N THR A 64 10.05 -11.64 -10.68
CA THR A 64 9.41 -12.93 -10.36
C THR A 64 8.69 -12.96 -9.02
N ASN A 65 8.67 -11.86 -8.26
CA ASN A 65 7.92 -11.80 -7.00
C ASN A 65 6.41 -11.83 -7.22
N HIS A 66 5.94 -11.20 -8.31
CA HIS A 66 4.52 -11.05 -8.65
C HIS A 66 3.69 -10.39 -7.53
N VAL A 67 4.26 -9.36 -6.90
CA VAL A 67 3.65 -8.61 -5.80
C VAL A 67 3.31 -7.20 -6.24
N PHE A 68 2.07 -6.80 -6.00
CA PHE A 68 1.63 -5.40 -5.98
C PHE A 68 1.28 -5.03 -4.54
N ALA A 69 1.72 -3.86 -4.08
CA ALA A 69 1.38 -3.39 -2.75
C ALA A 69 1.10 -1.87 -2.72
N VAL A 70 0.36 -1.45 -1.71
CA VAL A 70 0.23 -0.05 -1.29
C VAL A 70 0.71 0.02 0.15
N GLU A 71 1.85 0.65 0.35
CA GLU A 71 2.51 0.77 1.66
C GLU A 71 2.08 2.04 2.41
N LEU A 72 2.14 1.93 3.72
CA LEU A 72 1.97 2.99 4.70
C LEU A 72 3.25 2.99 5.56
N ASP A 73 4.26 3.71 5.09
CA ASP A 73 5.60 3.71 5.69
C ASP A 73 5.76 4.83 6.72
N THR A 74 6.32 4.45 7.87
CA THR A 74 6.56 5.30 9.02
C THR A 74 8.05 5.48 9.33
N ILE A 75 8.93 5.00 8.45
CA ILE A 75 10.38 5.10 8.52
C ILE A 75 10.90 5.56 7.16
N ARG A 76 12.01 6.29 7.17
CA ARG A 76 12.72 6.65 5.95
C ARG A 76 13.90 5.71 5.73
N SER A 77 13.73 4.75 4.84
CA SER A 77 14.77 3.86 4.32
C SER A 77 15.40 4.45 3.05
N THR A 78 16.62 5.00 3.20
CA THR A 78 17.34 5.60 2.07
C THR A 78 17.66 4.60 0.95
N GLU A 79 17.78 3.31 1.28
CA GLU A 79 18.00 2.23 0.33
C GLU A 79 16.81 1.97 -0.60
N PHE A 80 15.61 2.43 -0.23
CA PHE A 80 14.38 2.32 -1.02
C PHE A 80 13.98 3.64 -1.69
N ASN A 81 14.80 4.68 -1.53
CA ASN A 81 14.56 6.05 -2.02
C ASN A 81 13.35 6.75 -1.37
N ASP A 82 13.08 6.45 -0.10
CA ASP A 82 11.97 7.05 0.63
C ASP A 82 12.08 8.57 0.73
N MET A 83 10.96 9.25 0.44
CA MET A 83 10.89 10.71 0.46
C MET A 83 10.94 11.28 1.88
N ASP A 84 10.32 10.61 2.84
CA ASP A 84 10.30 10.91 4.26
C ASP A 84 9.85 9.69 5.07
N ASP A 85 9.69 9.87 6.38
CA ASP A 85 9.29 8.85 7.36
C ASP A 85 7.77 8.81 7.60
N ASN A 86 6.97 9.32 6.66
CA ASN A 86 5.51 9.37 6.78
C ASN A 86 4.88 9.47 5.39
N HIS A 87 4.88 8.37 4.65
CA HIS A 87 4.45 8.35 3.25
C HIS A 87 3.57 7.16 2.89
N VAL A 88 2.91 7.30 1.74
CA VAL A 88 2.10 6.26 1.09
C VAL A 88 2.73 5.98 -0.26
N GLY A 89 3.03 4.71 -0.51
CA GLY A 89 3.74 4.26 -1.70
C GLY A 89 2.92 3.29 -2.55
N ILE A 90 3.22 3.23 -3.85
CA ILE A 90 2.74 2.20 -4.76
C ILE A 90 3.93 1.32 -5.13
N ASP A 91 3.86 0.04 -4.78
CA ASP A 91 4.96 -0.89 -4.92
C ASP A 91 4.65 -1.97 -5.94
N ILE A 92 5.63 -2.26 -6.79
CA ILE A 92 5.58 -3.38 -7.74
C ILE A 92 6.89 -4.15 -7.62
N ASN A 93 6.82 -5.33 -7.01
CA ASN A 93 7.95 -6.25 -6.79
C ASN A 93 9.14 -5.68 -5.99
N SER A 94 9.05 -4.45 -5.49
CA SER A 94 10.10 -3.68 -4.82
C SER A 94 9.48 -2.71 -3.82
N LEU A 95 10.16 -2.44 -2.71
CA LEU A 95 9.85 -1.32 -1.80
C LEU A 95 10.34 0.03 -2.32
N ALA A 96 11.16 0.03 -3.39
CA ALA A 96 11.35 1.27 -4.14
C ALA A 96 10.07 1.56 -4.93
N SER A 97 9.17 2.32 -4.30
CA SER A 97 7.89 2.75 -4.84
C SER A 97 8.02 3.31 -6.27
N ILE A 98 7.09 2.93 -7.15
CA ILE A 98 7.02 3.50 -8.50
C ILE A 98 6.53 4.95 -8.49
N ASP A 99 5.77 5.31 -7.46
CA ASP A 99 5.36 6.65 -7.11
C ASP A 99 4.95 6.67 -5.62
N SER A 100 5.16 7.79 -4.95
CA SER A 100 4.83 7.94 -3.52
C SER A 100 4.50 9.39 -3.17
N SER A 101 3.81 9.56 -2.05
CA SER A 101 3.40 10.87 -1.56
C SER A 101 3.38 10.89 -0.05
N ARG A 102 3.68 12.05 0.54
CA ARG A 102 3.56 12.27 1.99
C ARG A 102 2.15 11.91 2.44
N ALA A 103 2.00 11.26 3.59
CA ALA A 103 0.69 10.89 4.08
C ALA A 103 -0.17 12.15 4.31
N GLY A 104 -1.35 12.17 3.68
CA GLY A 104 -2.20 13.34 3.65
C GLY A 104 -3.42 13.15 2.77
N TYR A 105 -4.15 14.24 2.55
CA TYR A 105 -5.31 14.24 1.66
C TYR A 105 -5.56 15.63 1.08
N TRP A 106 -6.25 15.67 -0.06
CA TRP A 106 -6.72 16.91 -0.66
C TRP A 106 -8.14 17.20 -0.21
N ASP A 107 -8.40 18.38 0.36
CA ASP A 107 -9.77 18.77 0.71
C ASP A 107 -10.61 19.16 -0.54
N GLU A 108 -11.90 19.44 -0.36
CA GLU A 108 -12.82 19.83 -1.45
C GLU A 108 -12.38 21.09 -2.23
N LYS A 109 -11.46 21.89 -1.66
CA LYS A 109 -10.89 23.07 -2.28
C LYS A 109 -9.48 22.81 -2.84
N TYR A 110 -9.08 21.54 -2.93
CA TYR A 110 -7.77 21.09 -3.39
C TYR A 110 -6.60 21.66 -2.58
N HIS A 111 -6.78 21.88 -1.27
CA HIS A 111 -5.67 22.14 -0.37
C HIS A 111 -5.18 20.83 0.24
N PHE A 112 -3.87 20.63 0.22
CA PHE A 112 -3.25 19.49 0.88
C PHE A 112 -3.35 19.63 2.41
N LYS A 113 -3.73 18.53 3.08
CA LYS A 113 -3.83 18.41 4.52
C LYS A 113 -2.96 17.24 4.96
N ASN A 114 -1.90 17.55 5.71
CA ASN A 114 -0.99 16.55 6.25
C ASN A 114 -1.72 15.60 7.21
N LEU A 115 -1.36 14.33 7.15
CA LEU A 115 -1.73 13.31 8.12
C LEU A 115 -0.45 12.70 8.67
N THR A 116 -0.47 12.34 9.95
CA THR A 116 0.62 11.59 10.58
C THR A 116 0.15 10.17 10.80
N LEU A 117 0.72 9.20 10.10
CA LEU A 117 0.31 7.79 10.13
C LEU A 117 0.33 7.24 11.57
N ILE A 118 1.33 7.63 12.35
CA ILE A 118 1.54 7.19 13.75
C ILE A 118 0.73 8.01 14.77
N SER A 119 -0.22 8.84 14.31
CA SER A 119 -1.04 9.69 15.19
C SER A 119 -2.02 8.91 16.08
N ARG A 120 -2.08 7.57 15.97
CA ARG A 120 -3.04 6.69 16.64
C ARG A 120 -4.49 6.93 16.24
N ARG A 121 -4.73 7.84 15.30
CA ARG A 121 -6.05 8.16 14.78
C ARG A 121 -6.40 7.19 13.65
N ARG A 122 -7.69 6.89 13.57
CA ARG A 122 -8.23 6.08 12.48
C ARG A 122 -8.19 6.86 11.17
N MET A 123 -7.63 6.25 10.16
CA MET A 123 -7.58 6.76 8.79
C MET A 123 -8.17 5.72 7.85
N GLN A 124 -8.65 6.17 6.70
CA GLN A 124 -9.22 5.31 5.67
C GLN A 124 -8.44 5.50 4.38
N VAL A 125 -8.17 4.39 3.71
CA VAL A 125 -7.51 4.33 2.41
C VAL A 125 -8.46 3.71 1.40
N TRP A 126 -8.38 4.20 0.17
CA TRP A 126 -9.02 3.63 -1.01
C TRP A 126 -7.93 3.40 -2.05
N VAL A 127 -7.91 2.21 -2.65
CA VAL A 127 -7.04 1.88 -3.77
C VAL A 127 -7.94 1.41 -4.90
N ASP A 128 -7.83 2.05 -6.05
CA ASP A 128 -8.60 1.73 -7.24
C ASP A 128 -7.64 1.45 -8.38
N TYR A 129 -7.86 0.33 -9.06
CA TYR A 129 -7.20 -0.01 -10.31
C TYR A 129 -8.23 -0.07 -11.43
N ASP A 130 -8.05 0.73 -12.47
CA ASP A 130 -8.83 0.64 -13.71
C ASP A 130 -8.10 -0.25 -14.71
N GLY A 131 -8.63 -1.45 -14.96
CA GLY A 131 -8.06 -2.42 -15.89
C GLY A 131 -8.07 -1.99 -17.36
N ARG A 132 -8.82 -0.93 -17.72
CA ARG A 132 -8.87 -0.39 -19.09
C ARG A 132 -7.81 0.67 -19.32
N THR A 133 -7.62 1.58 -18.37
CA THR A 133 -6.68 2.70 -18.48
C THR A 133 -5.34 2.42 -17.80
N HIS A 134 -5.26 1.33 -17.02
CA HIS A 134 -4.14 0.98 -16.16
C HIS A 134 -3.84 2.03 -15.08
N GLN A 135 -4.84 2.85 -14.75
CA GLN A 135 -4.74 3.85 -13.70
C GLN A 135 -4.80 3.16 -12.33
N ILE A 136 -3.81 3.45 -11.48
CA ILE A 136 -3.79 3.11 -10.06
C ILE A 136 -3.94 4.43 -9.30
N ASP A 137 -5.00 4.54 -8.51
CA ASP A 137 -5.23 5.69 -7.65
C ASP A 137 -5.28 5.24 -6.19
N VAL A 138 -4.47 5.89 -5.35
CA VAL A 138 -4.52 5.71 -3.91
C VAL A 138 -5.01 7.01 -3.29
N THR A 139 -6.08 6.92 -2.52
CA THR A 139 -6.66 8.05 -1.79
C THR A 139 -6.65 7.74 -0.30
N MET A 140 -6.42 8.75 0.54
CA MET A 140 -6.45 8.63 2.00
C MET A 140 -7.25 9.79 2.60
N ALA A 141 -7.87 9.57 3.76
CA ALA A 141 -8.44 10.62 4.60
C ALA A 141 -8.58 10.16 6.07
N PRO A 142 -8.84 11.07 7.04
CA PRO A 142 -9.34 10.66 8.35
C PRO A 142 -10.61 9.81 8.24
N PHE A 143 -10.77 8.84 9.14
CA PHE A 143 -11.99 8.01 9.19
C PHE A 143 -13.25 8.86 9.35
N ARG A 144 -14.34 8.46 8.67
CA ARG A 144 -15.62 9.20 8.55
C ARG A 144 -15.56 10.51 7.76
N LYS A 145 -14.53 10.70 6.92
CA LYS A 145 -14.61 11.63 5.80
C LYS A 145 -14.95 10.88 4.51
N ASP A 146 -15.65 11.57 3.62
CA ASP A 146 -15.85 11.09 2.26
C ASP A 146 -14.51 10.95 1.54
N LYS A 147 -14.44 10.03 0.57
CA LYS A 147 -13.25 9.83 -0.27
C LYS A 147 -12.93 11.12 -1.03
N PRO A 148 -11.74 11.72 -0.83
CA PRO A 148 -11.29 12.88 -1.60
C PRO A 148 -11.39 12.67 -3.11
N ARG A 149 -11.76 13.72 -3.84
CA ARG A 149 -11.86 13.69 -5.32
C ARG A 149 -10.51 13.61 -6.01
N LYS A 150 -9.46 14.18 -5.41
CA LYS A 150 -8.09 14.13 -5.92
C LYS A 150 -7.32 13.02 -5.19
N PRO A 151 -6.79 12.02 -5.90
CA PRO A 151 -5.94 10.99 -5.30
C PRO A 151 -4.73 11.59 -4.58
N LEU A 152 -4.24 10.87 -3.59
CA LEU A 152 -3.01 11.22 -2.87
C LEU A 152 -1.78 10.93 -3.74
N VAL A 153 -1.77 9.75 -4.37
CA VAL A 153 -0.75 9.28 -5.31
C VAL A 153 -1.45 8.50 -6.43
N SER A 154 -0.93 8.64 -7.65
CA SER A 154 -1.52 8.11 -8.87
C SER A 154 -0.45 7.65 -9.84
N ALA A 155 -0.58 6.44 -10.40
CA ALA A 155 0.35 5.92 -11.40
C ALA A 155 -0.38 5.20 -12.53
N VAL A 156 0.12 5.32 -13.77
CA VAL A 156 -0.36 4.54 -14.91
C VAL A 156 0.59 3.36 -15.13
N ARG A 157 0.18 2.14 -14.75
CA ARG A 157 0.96 0.91 -14.89
C ARG A 157 0.10 -0.30 -15.17
N ASP A 158 0.43 -1.02 -16.23
CA ASP A 158 -0.22 -2.30 -16.53
C ASP A 158 0.22 -3.36 -15.51
N LEU A 159 -0.74 -3.88 -14.74
CA LEU A 159 -0.51 -4.93 -13.74
C LEU A 159 -0.61 -6.34 -14.36
N SER A 160 -0.94 -6.46 -15.64
CA SER A 160 -1.08 -7.74 -16.35
C SER A 160 0.21 -8.56 -16.40
N PRO A 161 1.41 -7.99 -16.53
CA PRO A 161 2.66 -8.77 -16.39
C PRO A 161 2.93 -9.21 -14.94
N ILE A 162 2.29 -8.58 -13.96
CA ILE A 162 2.58 -8.76 -12.53
C ILE A 162 1.64 -9.79 -11.92
N LEU A 163 0.34 -9.66 -12.12
CA LEU A 163 -0.68 -10.48 -11.44
C LEU A 163 -1.04 -11.73 -12.25
N PHE A 164 -1.20 -12.86 -11.58
CA PHE A 164 -1.76 -14.07 -12.19
C PHE A 164 -3.30 -14.04 -12.20
N GLN A 165 -3.92 -15.08 -12.78
CA GLN A 165 -5.39 -15.19 -12.83
C GLN A 165 -6.00 -15.22 -11.42
N ASP A 166 -5.43 -16.01 -10.53
CA ASP A 166 -5.84 -16.12 -9.15
C ASP A 166 -4.68 -15.66 -8.26
N MET A 167 -5.00 -14.78 -7.32
CA MET A 167 -4.06 -14.15 -6.39
C MET A 167 -4.72 -14.08 -5.01
N PHE A 168 -3.90 -13.96 -3.98
CA PHE A 168 -4.31 -13.66 -2.62
C PHE A 168 -4.25 -12.15 -2.39
N VAL A 169 -5.16 -11.65 -1.57
CA VAL A 169 -5.15 -10.26 -1.10
C VAL A 169 -5.13 -10.24 0.41
N GLY A 170 -4.43 -9.28 1.00
CA GLY A 170 -4.33 -9.17 2.44
C GLY A 170 -3.50 -7.99 2.89
N PHE A 171 -2.94 -8.13 4.09
CA PHE A 171 -2.08 -7.13 4.71
C PHE A 171 -0.81 -7.78 5.22
N SER A 172 0.28 -7.05 5.13
CA SER A 172 1.53 -7.35 5.81
C SER A 172 1.94 -6.15 6.66
N SER A 173 2.68 -6.39 7.72
CA SER A 173 3.21 -5.33 8.57
C SER A 173 4.44 -5.84 9.29
N SER A 174 5.34 -4.92 9.62
CA SER A 174 6.51 -5.23 10.43
C SER A 174 6.68 -4.18 11.52
N THR A 175 7.27 -4.61 12.62
CA THR A 175 7.82 -3.70 13.63
C THR A 175 9.30 -3.44 13.37
N GLY A 176 9.86 -2.42 14.01
CA GLY A 176 11.30 -2.16 14.06
C GLY A 176 11.82 -2.14 15.49
N SER A 177 12.85 -1.32 15.71
CA SER A 177 13.42 -1.05 17.05
C SER A 177 12.43 -0.43 18.03
N ALA A 178 11.39 0.25 17.53
CA ALA A 178 10.27 0.75 18.32
C ALA A 178 9.05 -0.16 18.15
N LEU A 179 8.40 -0.53 19.26
CA LEU A 179 7.16 -1.31 19.25
C LEU A 179 6.02 -0.49 18.64
N SER A 180 5.49 -0.98 17.53
CA SER A 180 4.35 -0.38 16.82
C SER A 180 3.30 -1.44 16.50
N GLU A 181 2.05 -1.12 16.83
CA GLU A 181 0.89 -1.96 16.55
C GLU A 181 0.16 -1.43 15.31
N HIS A 182 -0.10 -2.31 14.35
CA HIS A 182 -0.75 -1.99 13.07
C HIS A 182 -2.14 -2.63 13.05
N TYR A 183 -3.19 -1.82 13.13
CA TYR A 183 -4.57 -2.31 13.18
C TYR A 183 -5.26 -2.15 11.83
N VAL A 184 -5.89 -3.22 11.35
CA VAL A 184 -6.94 -3.16 10.32
C VAL A 184 -8.29 -3.24 11.02
N LEU A 185 -9.05 -2.15 10.97
CA LEU A 185 -10.30 -1.97 11.73
C LEU A 185 -11.55 -2.22 10.90
N GLY A 186 -11.40 -2.28 9.58
CA GLY A 186 -12.45 -2.59 8.62
C GLY A 186 -11.86 -2.68 7.23
N TRP A 187 -12.39 -3.57 6.40
CA TRP A 187 -11.85 -3.82 5.06
C TRP A 187 -12.97 -4.29 4.12
N SER A 188 -12.94 -3.80 2.89
CA SER A 188 -13.75 -4.25 1.77
C SER A 188 -12.86 -4.38 0.54
N PHE A 189 -13.08 -5.43 -0.25
CA PHE A 189 -12.35 -5.71 -1.47
C PHE A 189 -13.32 -6.20 -2.55
N GLN A 190 -13.15 -5.71 -3.78
CA GLN A 190 -13.95 -6.12 -4.92
C GLN A 190 -13.10 -6.16 -6.20
N VAL A 191 -13.37 -7.16 -7.05
CA VAL A 191 -12.82 -7.29 -8.40
C VAL A 191 -13.99 -7.30 -9.38
N LYS A 192 -13.85 -6.64 -10.53
CA LYS A 192 -14.91 -6.43 -11.53
C LYS A 192 -16.14 -5.68 -10.98
N GLY A 193 -15.90 -4.77 -10.03
CA GLY A 193 -16.89 -3.81 -9.54
C GLY A 193 -16.89 -2.57 -10.41
#